data_AF-A0A350BY22-F1
#
_entry.id   AF-A0A350BY22-F1
#
_cell.length_a   1.000
_cell.length_b   1.000
_cell.length_c   1.000
_cell.angle_alpha   90.00
_cell.angle_beta   90.00
_cell.angle_gamma   90.00
#
_symmetry.space_group_name_H-M   'P 1'
#
loop_
_entity.id
_entity.type
_entity.pdbx_description
1 polymer ?
#
loop_
_entity_poly.entity_id
_entity_poly.type
_entity_poly.pdbx_seq_one_letter_code
_entity_poly.pdbx_strand_id
1 'polypeptide(L)'
;DFIDQNYLSEYDAITVNSEIMRQTPFEEMITLRDEYPISDEDEETENTYLAWNVVTGDPGNIKEMIAFDVIDYALFSMPGAPVKQALLDHGIGKDINSLFSDGILQPYFSVSSRNAEESQAEEFVRIIRETLEKQISEGIDRKSLLARINYMEFQFREADYATYPKGLMYGIDVFDTWLYDESNPFVTLRQLDAYESLRRELDGDYFEKLIKEKILDNPHAALIILAPKKGLQQERDQKTAEKLAAYKASLSEEEIEELVEATKALKAYQEKADTPEDIECLPMLTREDIGKKARQLSNIECRLYEEPHEGINPEIIFHRASSNGIGYMDIFWDIHNVPMEEIPYIGLLKAVLANVNTASHTYMDLNNEINMNTGGIAFNTSVFEDLKSVNASEYRVFFSVRGKALYGMIGTAIDYIREVIT
;
A
#
# COMPACT_ATOMS: atom_id res chain seq x y z
N ASP A 1 23.63 11.55 24.87
CA ASP A 1 25.04 11.74 25.29
C ASP A 1 25.93 12.22 24.15
N PHE A 2 26.25 11.41 23.14
CA PHE A 2 27.17 11.85 22.06
C PHE A 2 26.69 13.10 21.31
N ILE A 3 25.46 13.09 20.79
CA ILE A 3 24.89 14.23 20.04
C ILE A 3 24.76 15.47 20.93
N ASP A 4 24.37 15.26 22.19
CA ASP A 4 24.20 16.35 23.15
C ASP A 4 25.55 17.04 23.44
N GLN A 5 26.57 16.27 23.82
CA GLN A 5 27.89 16.79 24.19
C GLN A 5 28.69 17.41 23.04
N ASN A 6 28.46 16.97 21.80
CA ASN A 6 29.26 17.40 20.64
C ASN A 6 28.52 18.37 19.72
N TYR A 7 27.23 18.62 19.94
CA TYR A 7 26.43 19.47 19.06
C TYR A 7 25.36 20.25 19.81
N LEU A 8 24.39 19.57 20.45
CA LEU A 8 23.22 20.28 21.02
C LEU A 8 23.60 21.19 22.19
N SER A 9 24.66 20.87 22.95
CA SER A 9 25.14 21.69 24.06
C SER A 9 25.67 23.07 23.66
N GLU A 10 25.95 23.29 22.36
CA GLU A 10 26.38 24.59 21.84
C GLU A 10 25.20 25.56 21.58
N TYR A 11 23.96 25.09 21.72
CA TYR A 11 22.75 25.86 21.43
C TYR A 11 21.89 26.03 22.69
N ASP A 12 21.28 27.20 22.82
CA ASP A 12 20.26 27.43 23.84
C ASP A 12 18.92 26.82 23.41
N ALA A 13 18.21 26.18 24.34
CA ALA A 13 16.88 25.65 24.08
C ALA A 13 15.89 26.81 23.82
N ILE A 14 15.15 26.72 22.71
CA ILE A 14 14.03 27.61 22.42
C ILE A 14 12.70 26.85 22.56
N THR A 15 11.67 27.53 23.06
CA THR A 15 10.31 26.99 23.09
C THR A 15 9.61 27.37 21.79
N VAL A 16 9.32 26.37 20.95
CA VAL A 16 8.51 26.53 19.75
C VAL A 16 7.16 25.86 20.00
N ASN A 17 6.06 26.59 19.79
CA ASN A 17 4.75 25.94 19.74
C ASN A 17 4.60 25.27 18.37
N SER A 18 4.89 23.98 18.30
CA SER A 18 4.73 23.13 17.11
C SER A 18 3.48 22.25 17.18
N GLU A 19 2.52 22.57 18.05
CA GLU A 19 1.30 21.79 18.23
C GLU A 19 0.48 21.78 16.93
N ILE A 20 0.13 20.57 16.47
CA ILE A 20 -0.71 20.38 15.29
C ILE A 20 -2.16 20.40 15.76
N MET A 21 -2.90 21.41 15.32
CA MET A 21 -4.29 21.61 15.73
C MET A 21 -5.24 20.73 14.91
N ARG A 22 -6.27 20.21 15.58
CA ARG A 22 -7.39 19.54 14.90
C ARG A 22 -8.22 20.55 14.11
N GLN A 23 -8.67 20.13 12.94
CA GLN A 23 -9.64 20.82 12.11
C GLN A 23 -11.01 20.85 12.79
N THR A 24 -11.74 21.95 12.60
CA THR A 24 -13.13 22.05 13.04
C THR A 24 -14.01 21.20 12.12
N PRO A 25 -14.83 20.28 12.66
CA PRO A 25 -15.78 19.52 11.86
C PRO A 25 -16.69 20.42 11.03
N PHE A 26 -17.05 19.97 9.83
CA PHE A 26 -18.06 20.65 9.02
C PHE A 26 -19.46 20.49 9.62
N GLU A 27 -20.35 21.44 9.36
CA GLU A 27 -21.76 21.34 9.76
C GLU A 27 -22.54 20.33 8.89
N GLU A 28 -22.15 20.21 7.63
CA GLU A 28 -22.66 19.25 6.65
C GLU A 28 -21.55 18.85 5.66
N MET A 29 -21.76 17.78 4.91
CA MET A 29 -20.81 17.35 3.89
C MET A 29 -20.61 18.45 2.83
N ILE A 30 -19.37 18.82 2.58
CA ILE A 30 -19.04 19.81 1.54
C ILE A 30 -18.81 19.13 0.19
N THR A 31 -19.11 19.84 -0.90
CA THR A 31 -18.74 19.40 -2.26
C THR A 31 -17.77 20.39 -2.87
N LEU A 32 -16.65 19.88 -3.37
CA LEU A 32 -15.60 20.65 -4.03
C LEU A 32 -15.45 20.15 -5.46
N ARG A 33 -15.40 21.09 -6.41
CA ARG A 33 -15.11 20.81 -7.82
C ARG A 33 -13.80 21.50 -8.19
N ASP A 34 -12.90 20.77 -8.81
CA ASP A 34 -11.69 21.31 -9.43
C ASP A 34 -11.42 20.65 -10.79
N GLU A 35 -10.43 21.16 -11.51
CA GLU A 35 -10.06 20.72 -12.85
C GLU A 35 -8.61 20.24 -12.88
N TYR A 36 -8.35 19.18 -13.65
CA TYR A 36 -6.99 18.69 -13.91
C TYR A 36 -6.66 18.67 -15.41
N PRO A 37 -5.40 18.92 -15.77
CA PRO A 37 -5.02 18.96 -17.18
C PRO A 37 -4.95 17.55 -17.76
N ILE A 38 -5.47 17.40 -18.97
CA ILE A 38 -5.28 16.21 -19.80
C ILE A 38 -4.62 16.58 -21.13
N SER A 39 -4.05 15.59 -21.83
CA SER A 39 -3.48 15.82 -23.17
C SER A 39 -4.57 16.04 -24.21
N ASP A 40 -4.20 16.58 -25.38
CA ASP A 40 -5.14 16.77 -26.48
C ASP A 40 -5.64 15.43 -27.08
N GLU A 41 -4.90 14.34 -26.86
CA GLU A 41 -5.25 12.98 -27.31
C GLU A 41 -6.23 12.27 -26.36
N ASP A 42 -6.28 12.67 -25.09
CA ASP A 42 -7.17 12.08 -24.10
C ASP A 42 -8.62 12.55 -24.28
N GLU A 43 -9.58 11.76 -23.80
CA GLU A 43 -11.00 12.14 -23.78
C GLU A 43 -11.36 12.85 -22.46
N GLU A 44 -12.25 13.85 -22.52
CA GLU A 44 -12.83 14.50 -21.33
C GLU A 44 -14.02 13.70 -20.77
N THR A 45 -14.69 12.92 -21.62
CA THR A 45 -15.76 12.01 -21.24
C THR A 45 -15.22 10.79 -20.52
N GLU A 46 -15.99 10.27 -19.56
CA GLU A 46 -15.63 9.12 -18.73
C GLU A 46 -14.21 9.22 -18.15
N ASN A 47 -13.81 10.43 -17.74
CA ASN A 47 -12.48 10.72 -17.23
C ASN A 47 -12.53 11.66 -16.02
N THR A 48 -13.69 11.77 -15.35
CA THR A 48 -13.81 12.48 -14.07
C THR A 48 -13.39 11.57 -12.93
N TYR A 49 -12.68 12.13 -11.94
CA TYR A 49 -12.48 11.47 -10.66
C TYR A 49 -13.54 11.96 -9.66
N LEU A 50 -14.15 11.02 -8.97
CA LEU A 50 -15.02 11.29 -7.83
C LEU A 50 -14.36 10.72 -6.58
N ALA A 51 -14.30 11.48 -5.50
CA ALA A 51 -13.77 11.00 -4.22
C ALA A 51 -14.65 11.46 -3.06
N TRP A 52 -15.20 10.52 -2.31
CA TRP A 52 -15.95 10.79 -1.09
C TRP A 52 -15.06 10.48 0.11
N ASN A 53 -14.89 11.46 0.98
CA ASN A 53 -13.93 11.42 2.08
C ASN A 53 -14.66 11.74 3.38
N VAL A 54 -14.29 11.07 4.47
CA VAL A 54 -14.81 11.34 5.81
C VAL A 54 -13.68 11.25 6.84
N VAL A 55 -13.53 12.27 7.67
CA VAL A 55 -12.52 12.28 8.74
C VAL A 55 -12.98 11.34 9.86
N THR A 56 -12.17 10.36 10.23
CA THR A 56 -12.51 9.30 11.19
C THR A 56 -11.52 9.23 12.35
N GLY A 57 -12.00 8.70 13.48
CA GLY A 57 -11.16 8.17 14.57
C GLY A 57 -10.11 9.11 15.20
N ASP A 58 -9.12 8.47 15.81
CA ASP A 58 -8.00 9.06 16.53
C ASP A 58 -6.78 8.12 16.36
N PRO A 59 -5.59 8.62 15.97
CA PRO A 59 -4.44 7.76 15.69
C PRO A 59 -3.97 6.97 16.93
N GLY A 60 -4.27 7.45 18.14
CA GLY A 60 -3.97 6.73 19.38
C GLY A 60 -4.89 5.53 19.64
N ASN A 61 -6.03 5.41 18.95
CA ASN A 61 -7.00 4.33 19.12
C ASN A 61 -6.77 3.18 18.13
N ILE A 62 -5.75 2.37 18.41
CA ILE A 62 -5.31 1.26 17.54
C ILE A 62 -6.42 0.26 17.23
N LYS A 63 -7.36 0.00 18.16
CA LYS A 63 -8.50 -0.89 17.90
C LYS A 63 -9.42 -0.30 16.82
N GLU A 64 -9.71 1.00 16.88
CA GLU A 64 -10.51 1.67 15.86
C GLU A 64 -9.77 1.73 14.52
N MET A 65 -8.46 2.01 14.51
CA MET A 65 -7.67 2.06 13.26
C MET A 65 -7.71 0.71 12.53
N ILE A 66 -7.39 -0.37 13.23
CA ILE A 66 -7.46 -1.73 12.67
C ILE A 66 -8.90 -2.08 12.25
N ALA A 67 -9.92 -1.61 12.99
CA ALA A 67 -11.31 -1.85 12.61
C ALA A 67 -11.68 -1.17 11.27
N PHE A 68 -11.17 0.02 10.99
CA PHE A 68 -11.40 0.69 9.71
C PHE A 68 -10.70 -0.01 8.55
N ASP A 69 -9.49 -0.53 8.73
CA ASP A 69 -8.85 -1.40 7.72
C ASP A 69 -9.64 -2.68 7.47
N VAL A 70 -10.27 -3.23 8.51
CA VAL A 70 -11.13 -4.41 8.40
C VAL A 70 -12.43 -4.09 7.65
N ILE A 71 -13.03 -2.93 7.93
CA ILE A 71 -14.21 -2.41 7.21
C ILE A 71 -13.87 -2.13 5.75
N ASP A 72 -12.72 -1.49 5.48
CA ASP A 72 -12.22 -1.22 4.13
C ASP A 72 -12.21 -2.51 3.31
N TYR A 73 -11.53 -3.53 3.83
CA TYR A 73 -11.42 -4.82 3.16
C TYR A 73 -12.79 -5.42 2.88
N ALA A 74 -13.64 -5.55 3.89
CA ALA A 74 -14.91 -6.26 3.78
C ALA A 74 -15.93 -5.54 2.88
N LEU A 75 -15.91 -4.20 2.84
CA LEU A 75 -16.96 -3.41 2.19
C LEU A 75 -16.51 -2.71 0.91
N PHE A 76 -15.21 -2.47 0.71
CA PHE A 76 -14.71 -1.65 -0.39
C PHE A 76 -13.60 -2.31 -1.22
N SER A 77 -12.57 -2.89 -0.62
CA SER A 77 -11.35 -3.23 -1.38
C SER A 77 -11.24 -4.68 -1.83
N MET A 78 -11.84 -5.65 -1.10
CA MET A 78 -11.82 -7.05 -1.54
C MET A 78 -12.58 -7.24 -2.87
N PRO A 79 -12.19 -8.20 -3.72
CA PRO A 79 -13.00 -8.58 -4.87
C PRO A 79 -14.43 -8.95 -4.43
N GLY A 80 -15.44 -8.39 -5.10
CA GLY A 80 -16.86 -8.60 -4.75
C GLY A 80 -17.34 -7.85 -3.50
N ALA A 81 -16.53 -6.97 -2.93
CA ALA A 81 -16.94 -6.14 -1.79
C ALA A 81 -18.23 -5.36 -2.09
N PRO A 82 -19.22 -5.34 -1.17
CA PRO A 82 -20.56 -4.81 -1.43
C PRO A 82 -20.61 -3.40 -2.04
N VAL A 83 -19.86 -2.44 -1.49
CA VAL A 83 -19.91 -1.04 -1.96
C VAL A 83 -19.24 -0.90 -3.33
N LYS A 84 -18.08 -1.54 -3.50
CA LYS A 84 -17.38 -1.57 -4.80
C LYS A 84 -18.23 -2.22 -5.87
N GLN A 85 -18.86 -3.36 -5.58
CA GLN A 85 -19.72 -4.05 -6.52
C GLN A 85 -20.95 -3.20 -6.86
N ALA A 86 -21.60 -2.60 -5.87
CA ALA A 86 -22.77 -1.73 -6.11
C ALA A 86 -22.43 -0.54 -7.03
N LEU A 87 -21.27 0.10 -6.84
CA LEU A 87 -20.82 1.19 -7.70
C LEU A 87 -20.55 0.72 -9.13
N LEU A 88 -19.87 -0.41 -9.31
CA LEU A 88 -19.59 -0.99 -10.62
C LEU A 88 -20.88 -1.43 -11.34
N ASP A 89 -21.83 -2.04 -10.63
CA ASP A 89 -23.11 -2.48 -11.17
C ASP A 89 -23.98 -1.32 -11.66
N HIS A 90 -23.87 -0.15 -11.02
CA HIS A 90 -24.52 1.09 -11.45
C HIS A 90 -23.72 1.86 -12.52
N GLY A 91 -22.57 1.34 -12.96
CA GLY A 91 -21.72 1.97 -13.98
C GLY A 91 -21.04 3.25 -13.50
N ILE A 92 -20.78 3.39 -12.20
CA ILE A 92 -20.09 4.55 -11.63
C ILE A 92 -18.58 4.37 -11.78
N GLY A 93 -18.05 4.91 -12.86
CA GLY A 93 -16.64 4.74 -13.25
C GLY A 93 -16.26 3.29 -13.56
N LYS A 94 -14.96 3.08 -13.81
CA LYS A 94 -14.41 1.77 -14.23
C LYS A 94 -13.40 1.21 -13.24
N ASP A 95 -12.98 2.01 -12.29
CA ASP A 95 -12.00 1.65 -11.29
C ASP A 95 -12.36 2.31 -9.95
N ILE A 96 -12.73 1.46 -8.98
CA ILE A 96 -13.11 1.87 -7.63
C ILE A 96 -11.99 1.47 -6.68
N ASN A 97 -11.51 2.47 -5.94
CA ASN A 97 -10.46 2.34 -4.93
C ASN A 97 -10.92 2.96 -3.62
N SER A 98 -10.44 2.41 -2.51
CA SER A 98 -10.62 2.98 -1.19
C SER A 98 -9.28 3.12 -0.48
N LEU A 99 -9.23 4.01 0.50
CA LEU A 99 -8.06 4.29 1.31
C LEU A 99 -8.53 4.64 2.72
N PHE A 100 -7.95 3.97 3.71
CA PHE A 100 -7.92 4.46 5.08
C PHE A 100 -6.53 5.03 5.37
N SER A 101 -6.46 6.28 5.81
CA SER A 101 -5.21 6.96 6.15
C SER A 101 -5.21 7.23 7.65
N ASP A 102 -4.31 6.55 8.38
CA ASP A 102 -4.24 6.55 9.84
C ASP A 102 -2.95 7.11 10.43
N GLY A 103 -1.90 7.31 9.63
CA GLY A 103 -0.63 7.93 10.02
C GLY A 103 -0.66 9.46 10.20
N ILE A 104 -1.82 10.05 10.52
CA ILE A 104 -1.99 11.50 10.71
C ILE A 104 -2.90 11.83 11.91
N LEU A 105 -2.85 13.08 12.41
CA LEU A 105 -3.59 13.53 13.61
C LEU A 105 -5.09 13.23 13.55
N GLN A 106 -5.68 13.38 12.37
CA GLN A 106 -7.09 13.11 12.11
C GLN A 106 -7.16 12.14 10.92
N PRO A 107 -7.21 10.83 11.20
CA PRO A 107 -7.38 9.81 10.18
C PRO A 107 -8.59 10.10 9.30
N TYR A 108 -8.60 9.58 8.08
CA TYR A 108 -9.76 9.70 7.22
C TYR A 108 -9.92 8.47 6.34
N PHE A 109 -11.18 8.22 5.97
CA PHE A 109 -11.57 7.21 5.05
C PHE A 109 -11.96 7.84 3.72
N SER A 110 -11.50 7.28 2.61
CA SER A 110 -11.75 7.77 1.26
C SER A 110 -12.20 6.65 0.35
N VAL A 111 -13.21 6.92 -0.47
CA VAL A 111 -13.66 6.07 -1.58
C VAL A 111 -13.56 6.90 -2.83
N SER A 112 -12.91 6.38 -3.86
CA SER A 112 -12.71 7.08 -5.13
C SER A 112 -13.10 6.22 -6.32
N SER A 113 -13.64 6.88 -7.33
CA SER A 113 -13.94 6.32 -8.64
C SER A 113 -13.13 7.05 -9.71
N ARG A 114 -12.53 6.28 -10.62
CA ARG A 114 -11.88 6.79 -11.83
C ARG A 114 -12.71 6.45 -13.05
N ASN A 115 -12.55 7.27 -14.08
CA ASN A 115 -13.26 7.13 -15.35
C ASN A 115 -14.78 7.31 -15.21
N ALA A 116 -15.20 8.18 -14.29
CA ALA A 116 -16.61 8.51 -14.07
C ALA A 116 -17.01 9.77 -14.86
N GLU A 117 -18.26 10.16 -14.70
CA GLU A 117 -18.80 11.43 -15.20
C GLU A 117 -19.12 12.39 -14.04
N GLU A 118 -18.94 13.69 -14.25
CA GLU A 118 -19.27 14.72 -13.24
C GLU A 118 -20.75 14.62 -12.81
N SER A 119 -21.64 14.28 -13.75
CA SER A 119 -23.07 14.08 -13.48
C SER A 119 -23.39 12.89 -12.55
N GLN A 120 -22.44 11.98 -12.33
CA GLN A 120 -22.60 10.82 -11.45
C GLN A 120 -22.27 11.13 -9.98
N ALA A 121 -21.83 12.34 -9.65
CA ALA A 121 -21.32 12.69 -8.31
C ALA A 121 -22.34 12.45 -7.18
N GLU A 122 -23.60 12.86 -7.35
CA GLU A 122 -24.65 12.64 -6.35
C GLU A 122 -25.04 11.16 -6.24
N GLU A 123 -25.14 10.47 -7.38
CA GLU A 123 -25.43 9.04 -7.49
C GLU A 123 -24.36 8.21 -6.77
N PHE A 124 -23.08 8.56 -6.96
CA PHE A 124 -21.93 7.94 -6.31
C PHE A 124 -22.04 7.95 -4.79
N VAL A 125 -22.28 9.12 -4.20
CA VAL A 125 -22.45 9.24 -2.74
C VAL A 125 -23.69 8.49 -2.27
N ARG A 126 -24.80 8.57 -3.01
CA ARG A 126 -26.04 7.88 -2.66
C ARG A 126 -25.84 6.37 -2.58
N ILE A 127 -25.23 5.76 -3.59
CA ILE A 127 -24.97 4.31 -3.64
C ILE A 127 -24.08 3.87 -2.48
N ILE A 128 -23.02 4.62 -2.17
CA ILE A 128 -22.14 4.33 -1.02
C ILE A 128 -22.98 4.29 0.26
N ARG A 129 -23.75 5.35 0.52
CA ARG A 129 -24.55 5.47 1.75
C ARG A 129 -25.63 4.39 1.85
N GLU A 130 -26.41 4.18 0.80
CA GLU A 130 -27.47 3.16 0.75
C GLU A 130 -26.89 1.75 0.97
N THR A 131 -25.73 1.46 0.38
CA THR A 131 -25.07 0.17 0.55
C THR A 131 -24.58 -0.02 1.98
N LEU A 132 -23.96 1.00 2.59
CA LEU A 132 -23.53 0.94 3.99
C LEU A 132 -24.71 0.79 4.96
N GLU A 133 -25.80 1.53 4.74
CA GLU A 133 -27.04 1.40 5.53
C GLU A 133 -27.62 -0.02 5.44
N LYS A 134 -27.63 -0.59 4.23
CA LYS A 134 -28.04 -1.98 4.02
C LYS A 134 -27.14 -2.95 4.80
N GLN A 135 -25.82 -2.82 4.70
CA GLN A 135 -24.86 -3.67 5.42
C GLN A 135 -25.01 -3.55 6.94
N ILE A 136 -25.33 -2.37 7.46
CA ILE A 136 -25.64 -2.19 8.89
C ILE A 136 -26.93 -2.93 9.28
N SER A 137 -27.96 -2.88 8.43
CA SER A 137 -29.26 -3.49 8.74
C SER A 137 -29.30 -5.02 8.57
N GLU A 138 -28.57 -5.55 7.60
CA GLU A 138 -28.53 -6.97 7.25
C GLU A 138 -27.38 -7.71 7.96
N GLY A 139 -26.38 -6.96 8.43
CA GLY A 139 -25.15 -7.47 9.02
C GLY A 139 -24.03 -7.60 8.00
N ILE A 140 -22.81 -7.23 8.40
CA ILE A 140 -21.62 -7.39 7.57
C ILE A 140 -21.17 -8.85 7.60
N ASP A 141 -20.66 -9.36 6.47
CA ASP A 141 -20.15 -10.72 6.39
C ASP A 141 -19.03 -10.96 7.42
N ARG A 142 -19.35 -11.75 8.45
CA ARG A 142 -18.42 -12.03 9.56
C ARG A 142 -17.20 -12.82 9.11
N LYS A 143 -17.33 -13.60 8.04
CA LYS A 143 -16.21 -14.35 7.47
C LYS A 143 -15.17 -13.42 6.88
N SER A 144 -15.57 -12.43 6.07
CA SER A 144 -14.69 -11.38 5.55
C SER A 144 -14.00 -10.58 6.66
N LEU A 145 -14.75 -10.17 7.70
CA LEU A 145 -14.17 -9.45 8.84
C LEU A 145 -13.10 -10.29 9.56
N LEU A 146 -13.41 -11.55 9.88
CA LEU A 146 -12.48 -12.46 10.55
C LEU A 146 -11.25 -12.75 9.68
N ALA A 147 -11.44 -12.97 8.38
CA ALA A 147 -10.35 -13.23 7.44
C ALA A 147 -9.36 -12.07 7.41
N ARG A 148 -9.85 -10.82 7.36
CA ARG A 148 -8.97 -9.64 7.40
C ARG A 148 -8.26 -9.46 8.73
N ILE A 149 -8.94 -9.67 9.86
CA ILE A 149 -8.33 -9.64 11.20
C ILE A 149 -7.17 -10.64 11.30
N ASN A 150 -7.39 -11.88 10.85
CA ASN A 150 -6.36 -12.92 10.87
C ASN A 150 -5.19 -12.59 9.95
N TYR A 151 -5.47 -12.08 8.75
CA TYR A 151 -4.44 -11.67 7.80
C TYR A 151 -3.56 -10.54 8.36
N MET A 152 -4.16 -9.49 8.91
CA MET A 152 -3.42 -8.36 9.49
C MET A 152 -2.58 -8.81 10.69
N GLU A 153 -3.12 -9.65 11.58
CA GLU A 153 -2.33 -10.20 12.68
C GLU A 153 -1.17 -11.06 12.18
N PHE A 154 -1.39 -11.87 11.12
CA PHE A 154 -0.33 -12.65 10.51
C PHE A 154 0.79 -11.74 10.00
N GLN A 155 0.47 -10.66 9.27
CA GLN A 155 1.45 -9.68 8.80
C GLN A 155 2.20 -9.02 9.96
N PHE A 156 1.48 -8.62 11.00
CA PHE A 156 2.07 -8.01 12.20
C PHE A 156 3.07 -8.95 12.89
N ARG A 157 2.73 -10.25 13.02
CA ARG A 157 3.61 -11.27 13.62
C ARG A 157 4.79 -11.63 12.72
N GLU A 158 4.56 -11.68 11.41
CA GLU A 158 5.60 -11.94 10.42
C GLU A 158 6.65 -10.82 10.45
N ALA A 159 6.19 -9.56 10.50
CA ALA A 159 7.00 -8.36 10.44
C ALA A 159 8.06 -8.47 9.31
N ASP A 160 7.64 -9.01 8.17
CA ASP A 160 8.47 -9.12 6.97
C ASP A 160 8.22 -7.89 6.09
N TYR A 161 9.21 -7.00 6.09
CA TYR A 161 9.21 -5.77 5.32
C TYR A 161 10.12 -5.88 4.10
N ALA A 162 10.39 -7.10 3.64
CA ALA A 162 11.28 -7.42 2.52
C ALA A 162 12.66 -6.78 2.68
N THR A 163 12.96 -5.75 1.88
CA THR A 163 14.26 -5.05 1.89
C THR A 163 14.36 -3.96 2.96
N TYR A 164 13.24 -3.55 3.57
CA TYR A 164 13.23 -2.50 4.57
C TYR A 164 13.62 -3.05 5.95
N PRO A 165 14.57 -2.42 6.66
CA PRO A 165 14.94 -2.84 8.01
C PRO A 165 13.75 -2.72 8.98
N LYS A 166 13.51 -3.75 9.80
CA LYS A 166 12.41 -3.71 10.79
C LYS A 166 12.46 -2.50 11.73
N GLY A 167 13.67 -2.08 12.13
CA GLY A 167 13.85 -0.92 13.00
C GLY A 167 13.44 0.40 12.33
N LEU A 168 13.58 0.51 11.01
CA LEU A 168 13.07 1.66 10.27
C LEU A 168 11.53 1.67 10.28
N MET A 169 10.92 0.53 9.96
CA MET A 169 9.47 0.40 9.92
C MET A 169 8.84 0.68 11.28
N TYR A 170 9.34 0.06 12.37
CA TYR A 170 8.86 0.37 13.72
C TYR A 170 9.08 1.82 14.13
N GLY A 171 10.14 2.47 13.63
CA GLY A 171 10.35 3.89 13.84
C GLY A 171 9.27 4.74 13.18
N ILE A 172 8.89 4.40 11.94
CA ILE A 172 7.80 5.04 11.21
C ILE A 172 6.47 4.82 11.95
N ASP A 173 6.15 3.57 12.31
CA ASP A 173 4.91 3.24 13.06
C ASP A 173 4.81 4.03 14.37
N VAL A 174 5.93 4.24 15.07
CA VAL A 174 5.95 5.05 16.31
C VAL A 174 5.64 6.53 16.01
N PHE A 175 6.13 7.07 14.90
CA PHE A 175 5.88 8.47 14.53
C PHE A 175 4.42 8.75 14.21
N ASP A 176 3.65 7.76 13.75
CA ASP A 176 2.21 7.91 13.47
C ASP A 176 1.40 8.36 14.70
N THR A 177 1.92 8.13 15.91
CA THR A 177 1.28 8.57 17.16
C THR A 177 2.14 9.53 17.97
N TRP A 178 3.46 9.33 18.02
CA TRP A 178 4.36 10.17 18.81
C TRP A 178 4.34 11.64 18.38
N LEU A 179 4.12 11.93 17.10
CA LEU A 179 3.99 13.30 16.60
C LEU A 179 2.79 14.07 17.18
N TYR A 180 1.82 13.36 17.75
CA TYR A 180 0.54 13.90 18.19
C TYR A 180 0.25 13.66 19.68
N ASP A 181 0.84 12.63 20.29
CA ASP A 181 0.73 12.30 21.70
C ASP A 181 2.05 11.70 22.25
N GLU A 182 2.82 12.53 22.95
CA GLU A 182 4.07 12.12 23.60
C GLU A 182 3.89 11.12 24.74
N SER A 183 2.67 10.99 25.28
CA SER A 183 2.42 10.12 26.43
C SER A 183 2.35 8.63 26.06
N ASN A 184 2.13 8.33 24.77
CA ASN A 184 1.87 6.96 24.32
C ASN A 184 2.50 6.59 22.95
N PRO A 185 3.79 6.89 22.71
CA PRO A 185 4.41 6.77 21.38
C PRO A 185 4.53 5.33 20.86
N PHE A 186 4.49 4.33 21.74
CA PHE A 186 4.64 2.91 21.39
C PHE A 186 3.31 2.17 21.24
N VAL A 187 2.19 2.88 21.13
CA VAL A 187 0.87 2.24 21.05
C VAL A 187 0.69 1.44 19.75
N THR A 188 1.21 1.93 18.63
CA THR A 188 1.18 1.26 17.31
C THR A 188 1.95 -0.06 17.30
N LEU A 189 2.92 -0.25 18.19
CA LEU A 189 3.66 -1.50 18.36
C LEU A 189 2.92 -2.54 19.22
N ARG A 190 1.75 -2.20 19.80
CA ARG A 190 0.97 -3.05 20.72
C ARG A 190 -0.39 -3.42 20.14
N GLN A 191 -0.39 -4.11 18.99
CA GLN A 191 -1.62 -4.42 18.25
C GLN A 191 -2.28 -5.76 18.62
N LEU A 192 -1.56 -6.69 19.27
CA LEU A 192 -2.08 -8.05 19.53
C LEU A 192 -3.37 -8.05 20.36
N ASP A 193 -3.46 -7.21 21.39
CA ASP A 193 -4.66 -7.09 22.22
C ASP A 193 -5.84 -6.50 21.42
N ALA A 194 -5.56 -5.63 20.44
CA ALA A 194 -6.58 -5.07 19.56
C ALA A 194 -7.16 -6.16 18.64
N TYR A 195 -6.32 -7.02 18.04
CA TYR A 195 -6.80 -8.16 17.24
C TYR A 195 -7.64 -9.14 18.06
N GLU A 196 -7.23 -9.46 19.29
CA GLU A 196 -8.04 -10.29 20.20
C GLU A 196 -9.37 -9.63 20.56
N SER A 197 -9.36 -8.31 20.82
CA SER A 197 -10.59 -7.57 21.12
C SER A 197 -11.53 -7.58 19.92
N LEU A 198 -11.04 -7.28 18.71
CA LEU A 198 -11.86 -7.23 17.50
C LEU A 198 -12.50 -8.58 17.17
N ARG A 199 -11.84 -9.70 17.46
CA ARG A 199 -12.46 -11.02 17.31
C ARG A 199 -13.68 -11.21 18.22
N ARG A 200 -13.65 -10.69 19.45
CA ARG A 200 -14.81 -10.75 20.36
C ARG A 200 -15.94 -9.85 19.88
N GLU A 201 -15.62 -8.77 19.18
CA GLU A 201 -16.61 -7.84 18.62
C GLU A 201 -17.35 -8.42 17.40
N LEU A 202 -16.87 -9.51 16.80
CA LEU A 202 -17.56 -10.20 15.69
C LEU A 202 -18.92 -10.79 16.10
N ASP A 203 -19.11 -11.11 17.39
CA ASP A 203 -20.37 -11.62 17.93
C ASP A 203 -21.42 -10.50 18.15
N GLY A 204 -21.04 -9.23 17.97
CA GLY A 204 -21.85 -8.06 18.22
C GLY A 204 -22.13 -7.20 16.97
N ASP A 205 -22.42 -5.92 17.22
CA ASP A 205 -22.75 -4.89 16.22
C ASP A 205 -21.69 -3.77 16.17
N TYR A 206 -20.47 -4.04 16.66
CA TYR A 206 -19.41 -3.05 16.79
C TYR A 206 -19.03 -2.41 15.45
N PHE A 207 -18.83 -3.21 14.40
CA PHE A 207 -18.45 -2.72 13.08
C PHE A 207 -19.57 -1.90 12.45
N GLU A 208 -20.80 -2.35 12.58
CA GLU A 208 -22.00 -1.66 12.12
C GLU A 208 -22.18 -0.32 12.83
N LYS A 209 -21.99 -0.27 14.16
CA LYS A 209 -21.99 0.97 14.95
C LYS A 209 -20.88 1.92 14.54
N LEU A 210 -19.67 1.39 14.31
CA LEU A 210 -18.52 2.20 13.91
C LEU A 210 -18.76 2.88 12.56
N ILE A 211 -19.31 2.16 11.58
CA ILE A 211 -19.71 2.74 10.29
C ILE A 211 -20.81 3.78 10.49
N LYS A 212 -21.83 3.47 11.28
CA LYS A 212 -22.93 4.41 11.52
C LYS A 212 -22.41 5.72 12.13
N GLU A 213 -21.68 5.64 13.24
CA GLU A 213 -21.27 6.79 14.04
C GLU A 213 -20.14 7.60 13.38
N LYS A 214 -19.15 6.93 12.78
CA LYS A 214 -17.92 7.60 12.31
C LYS A 214 -17.94 7.91 10.82
N ILE A 215 -18.79 7.23 10.04
CA ILE A 215 -18.84 7.35 8.58
C ILE A 215 -20.18 7.97 8.13
N LEU A 216 -21.33 7.37 8.48
CA LEU A 216 -22.62 7.82 7.94
C LEU A 216 -23.21 9.05 8.63
N ASP A 217 -23.14 9.11 9.96
CA ASP A 217 -23.68 10.19 10.79
C ASP A 217 -22.67 11.34 10.97
N ASN A 218 -21.48 11.22 10.39
CA ASN A 218 -20.40 12.19 10.51
C ASN A 218 -20.47 13.26 9.42
N PRO A 219 -20.77 14.53 9.77
CA PRO A 219 -20.87 15.61 8.80
C PRO A 219 -19.51 16.10 8.29
N HIS A 220 -18.40 15.73 8.93
CA HIS A 220 -17.05 16.12 8.53
C HIS A 220 -16.55 15.28 7.34
N ALA A 221 -17.25 15.45 6.22
CA ALA A 221 -17.06 14.74 4.99
C ALA A 221 -16.94 15.71 3.80
N ALA A 222 -16.26 15.27 2.75
CA ALA A 222 -16.09 16.02 1.51
C ALA A 222 -16.24 15.13 0.28
N LEU A 223 -17.08 15.55 -0.65
CA LEU A 223 -17.12 15.03 -2.02
C LEU A 223 -16.23 15.91 -2.91
N ILE A 224 -15.20 15.31 -3.49
CA ILE A 224 -14.28 15.97 -4.43
C ILE A 224 -14.60 15.46 -5.83
N ILE A 225 -14.83 16.39 -6.75
CA ILE A 225 -15.05 16.16 -8.17
C ILE A 225 -13.85 16.79 -8.89
N LEU A 226 -13.04 15.97 -9.54
CA LEU A 226 -11.89 16.44 -10.31
C LEU A 226 -12.12 16.14 -11.79
N ALA A 227 -12.51 17.17 -12.53
CA ALA A 227 -12.91 17.06 -13.93
C ALA A 227 -11.72 17.29 -14.88
N PRO A 228 -11.60 16.51 -15.96
CA PRO A 228 -10.55 16.70 -16.96
C PRO A 228 -10.80 17.98 -17.75
N LYS A 229 -9.73 18.69 -18.11
CA LYS A 229 -9.80 19.88 -18.96
C LYS A 229 -8.62 20.01 -19.91
N LYS A 230 -8.92 19.98 -21.21
CA LYS A 230 -7.94 20.30 -22.25
C LYS A 230 -7.47 21.75 -22.18
N GLY A 231 -6.20 21.98 -22.46
CA GLY A 231 -5.60 23.31 -22.44
C GLY A 231 -5.39 23.92 -21.04
N LEU A 232 -5.81 23.27 -19.94
CA LEU A 232 -5.62 23.81 -18.58
C LEU A 232 -4.13 24.01 -18.24
N GLN A 233 -3.24 23.11 -18.70
CA GLN A 233 -1.81 23.29 -18.48
C GLN A 233 -1.29 24.55 -19.19
N GLN A 234 -1.72 24.80 -20.42
CA GLN A 234 -1.35 26.01 -21.18
C GLN A 234 -1.87 27.28 -20.48
N GLU A 235 -3.09 27.25 -19.92
CA GLU A 235 -3.65 28.34 -19.12
C GLU A 235 -2.79 28.61 -17.87
N ARG A 236 -2.39 27.54 -17.15
CA ARG A 236 -1.53 27.64 -15.95
C ARG A 236 -0.14 28.16 -16.28
N ASP A 237 0.45 27.72 -17.39
CA ASP A 237 1.76 28.17 -17.87
C ASP A 237 1.72 29.65 -18.25
N GLN A 238 0.67 30.08 -18.97
CA GLN A 238 0.48 31.48 -19.33
C GLN A 238 0.33 32.38 -18.09
N LYS A 239 -0.49 31.99 -17.11
CA LYS A 239 -0.63 32.72 -15.83
C LYS A 239 0.70 32.80 -15.09
N THR A 240 1.48 31.71 -15.10
CA THR A 240 2.81 31.69 -14.47
C THR A 240 3.79 32.62 -15.19
N ALA A 241 3.80 32.61 -16.52
CA ALA A 241 4.63 33.51 -17.33
C ALA A 241 4.27 34.98 -17.09
N GLU A 242 2.98 35.31 -17.02
CA GLU A 242 2.49 36.66 -16.69
C GLU A 242 2.91 37.09 -15.28
N LYS A 243 2.75 36.20 -14.28
CA LYS A 243 3.20 36.46 -12.89
C LYS A 243 4.70 36.73 -12.83
N LEU A 244 5.52 35.94 -13.53
CA LEU A 244 6.97 36.12 -13.59
C LEU A 244 7.38 37.38 -14.34
N ALA A 245 6.68 37.72 -15.43
CA ALA A 245 6.90 38.96 -16.17
C ALA A 245 6.55 40.19 -15.33
N ALA A 246 5.43 40.16 -14.60
CA ALA A 246 5.02 41.23 -13.68
C ALA A 246 6.00 41.37 -12.52
N TYR A 247 6.45 40.27 -11.92
CA TYR A 247 7.47 40.28 -10.88
C TYR A 247 8.78 40.90 -11.41
N LYS A 248 9.27 40.46 -12.57
CA LYS A 248 10.46 41.03 -13.20
C LYS A 248 10.30 42.53 -13.48
N ALA A 249 9.14 42.96 -13.96
CA ALA A 249 8.87 44.38 -14.25
C ALA A 249 8.77 45.24 -12.97
N SER A 250 8.53 44.64 -11.80
CA SER A 250 8.51 45.36 -10.52
C SER A 250 9.89 45.62 -9.92
N LEU A 251 10.93 44.94 -10.44
CA LEU A 251 12.30 45.06 -9.98
C LEU A 251 13.03 46.21 -10.67
N SER A 252 13.91 46.87 -9.93
CA SER A 252 14.90 47.80 -10.46
C SER A 252 16.00 47.08 -11.26
N GLU A 253 16.75 47.84 -12.07
CA GLU A 253 17.92 47.29 -12.79
C GLU A 253 18.96 46.69 -11.83
N GLU A 254 19.16 47.31 -10.67
CA GLU A 254 20.07 46.83 -9.62
C GLU A 254 19.62 45.46 -9.06
N GLU A 255 18.34 45.32 -8.71
CA GLU A 255 17.78 44.05 -8.22
C GLU A 255 17.81 42.94 -9.29
N ILE A 256 17.62 43.28 -10.56
CA ILE A 256 17.74 42.31 -11.67
C ILE A 256 19.19 41.83 -11.79
N GLU A 257 20.17 42.73 -11.72
CA GLU A 257 21.58 42.38 -11.78
C GLU A 257 21.98 41.51 -10.58
N GLU A 258 21.49 41.82 -9.38
CA GLU A 258 21.69 40.99 -8.18
C GLU A 258 21.16 39.56 -8.37
N LEU A 259 19.96 39.38 -8.94
CA LEU A 259 19.40 38.05 -9.23
C LEU A 259 20.23 37.29 -10.28
N VAL A 260 20.74 37.99 -11.30
CA VAL A 260 21.60 37.40 -12.32
C VAL A 260 22.91 36.92 -11.69
N GLU A 261 23.56 37.74 -10.87
CA GLU A 261 24.81 37.39 -10.19
C GLU A 261 24.58 36.27 -9.16
N ALA A 262 23.50 36.30 -8.39
CA ALA A 262 23.13 35.22 -7.48
C ALA A 262 22.90 33.89 -8.24
N THR A 263 22.25 33.94 -9.40
CA THR A 263 22.04 32.76 -10.24
C THR A 263 23.36 32.21 -10.80
N LYS A 264 24.27 33.08 -11.25
CA LYS A 264 25.61 32.67 -11.71
C LYS A 264 26.42 32.06 -10.56
N ALA A 265 26.40 32.69 -9.39
CA ALA A 265 27.08 32.20 -8.20
C ALA A 265 26.54 30.83 -7.76
N LEU A 266 25.23 30.63 -7.78
CA LEU A 266 24.60 29.33 -7.49
C LEU A 266 25.05 28.26 -8.48
N LYS A 267 25.05 28.56 -9.79
CA LYS A 267 25.54 27.62 -10.81
C LYS A 267 27.01 27.27 -10.59
N ALA A 268 27.86 28.28 -10.37
CA ALA A 268 29.28 28.06 -10.10
C ALA A 268 29.50 27.23 -8.83
N TYR A 269 28.66 27.40 -7.80
CA TYR A 269 28.69 26.60 -6.59
C TYR A 269 28.29 25.13 -6.86
N GLN A 270 27.21 24.89 -7.61
CA GLN A 270 26.75 23.53 -7.97
C GLN A 270 27.72 22.79 -8.90
N GLU A 271 28.44 23.51 -9.77
CA GLU A 271 29.42 22.94 -10.70
C GLU A 271 30.82 22.76 -10.08
N LYS A 272 31.08 23.37 -8.92
CA LYS A 272 32.35 23.26 -8.23
C LYS A 272 32.52 21.84 -7.69
N ALA A 273 33.58 21.17 -8.12
CA ALA A 273 33.98 19.90 -7.53
C ALA A 273 34.47 20.08 -6.08
N ASP A 274 34.13 19.14 -5.20
CA ASP A 274 34.65 19.09 -3.83
C ASP A 274 36.17 18.95 -3.82
N THR A 275 36.84 19.61 -2.88
CA THR A 275 38.29 19.47 -2.73
C THR A 275 38.65 18.13 -2.06
N PRO A 276 39.88 17.61 -2.23
CA PRO A 276 40.32 16.42 -1.51
C PRO A 276 40.14 16.56 0.01
N GLU A 277 40.42 17.73 0.57
CA GLU A 277 40.25 18.04 1.99
C GLU A 277 38.77 17.96 2.44
N ASP A 278 37.83 18.43 1.61
CA ASP A 278 36.39 18.32 1.88
C ASP A 278 35.93 16.84 1.88
N ILE A 279 36.42 16.05 0.92
CA ILE A 279 36.11 14.62 0.82
C ILE A 279 36.69 13.85 2.03
N GLU A 280 37.91 14.20 2.48
CA GLU A 280 38.57 13.58 3.63
C GLU A 280 37.85 13.84 4.96
N CYS A 281 36.98 14.86 5.04
CA CYS A 281 36.14 15.12 6.21
C CYS A 281 35.00 14.11 6.37
N LEU A 282 34.66 13.33 5.32
CA LEU A 282 33.63 12.30 5.37
C LEU A 282 34.17 11.03 6.02
N PRO A 283 33.63 10.58 7.17
CA PRO A 283 34.06 9.33 7.79
C PRO A 283 33.72 8.15 6.89
N MET A 284 34.71 7.30 6.61
CA MET A 284 34.56 6.10 5.79
C MET A 284 34.89 4.84 6.58
N LEU A 285 34.21 3.75 6.25
CA LEU A 285 34.62 2.41 6.68
C LEU A 285 35.91 2.01 5.95
N THR A 286 36.71 1.18 6.61
CA THR A 286 37.91 0.58 6.03
C THR A 286 37.58 -0.73 5.31
N ARG A 287 38.51 -1.21 4.48
CA ARG A 287 38.34 -2.51 3.81
C ARG A 287 38.32 -3.66 4.82
N GLU A 288 38.95 -3.46 5.97
CA GLU A 288 39.01 -4.39 7.09
C GLU A 288 37.66 -4.57 7.78
N ASP A 289 36.76 -3.58 7.71
CA ASP A 289 35.39 -3.66 8.23
C ASP A 289 34.47 -4.56 7.38
N ILE A 290 34.88 -4.87 6.14
CA ILE A 290 34.12 -5.72 5.22
C ILE A 290 34.42 -7.20 5.51
N GLY A 291 33.38 -7.96 5.83
CA GLY A 291 33.48 -9.40 6.04
C GLY A 291 34.09 -10.13 4.84
N LYS A 292 35.17 -10.89 5.06
CA LYS A 292 35.92 -11.59 3.98
C LYS A 292 35.21 -12.82 3.40
N LYS A 293 34.11 -13.26 4.02
CA LYS A 293 33.35 -14.44 3.60
C LYS A 293 31.92 -14.04 3.31
N ALA A 294 31.44 -14.42 2.12
CA ALA A 294 30.03 -14.33 1.81
C ALA A 294 29.19 -15.21 2.75
N ARG A 295 27.95 -14.80 2.97
CA ARG A 295 26.96 -15.58 3.72
C ARG A 295 26.80 -16.95 3.06
N GLN A 296 26.98 -18.01 3.84
CA GLN A 296 26.82 -19.38 3.36
C GLN A 296 25.32 -19.70 3.22
N LEU A 297 24.97 -20.42 2.15
CA LEU A 297 23.62 -20.96 1.97
C LEU A 297 23.45 -22.20 2.84
N SER A 298 22.29 -22.34 3.49
CA SER A 298 21.92 -23.52 4.28
C SER A 298 20.76 -24.24 3.59
N ASN A 299 21.07 -24.88 2.48
CA ASN A 299 20.09 -25.59 1.65
C ASN A 299 20.28 -27.09 1.86
N ILE A 300 19.19 -27.82 2.07
CA ILE A 300 19.15 -29.27 2.16
C ILE A 300 18.37 -29.77 0.95
N GLU A 301 19.03 -30.53 0.09
CA GLU A 301 18.38 -31.21 -1.03
C GLU A 301 17.63 -32.43 -0.50
N CYS A 302 16.33 -32.46 -0.75
CA CYS A 302 15.42 -33.51 -0.35
C CYS A 302 14.78 -34.14 -1.59
N ARG A 303 14.50 -35.44 -1.50
CA ARG A 303 13.64 -36.14 -2.48
C ARG A 303 12.33 -36.48 -1.82
N LEU A 304 11.22 -36.18 -2.51
CA LEU A 304 9.88 -36.48 -2.00
C LEU A 304 9.57 -37.98 -2.07
N TYR A 305 10.06 -38.63 -3.13
CA TYR A 305 9.87 -40.04 -3.39
C TYR A 305 11.22 -40.73 -3.59
N GLU A 306 11.33 -41.99 -3.15
CA GLU A 306 12.51 -42.83 -3.44
C GLU A 306 12.60 -43.14 -4.95
N GLU A 307 11.45 -43.30 -5.60
CA GLU A 307 11.27 -43.55 -7.03
C GLU A 307 10.25 -42.55 -7.62
N PRO A 308 10.33 -42.15 -8.90
CA PRO A 308 9.41 -41.19 -9.50
C PRO A 308 7.93 -41.61 -9.37
N HIS A 309 7.08 -40.69 -8.90
CA HIS A 309 5.63 -40.88 -8.87
C HIS A 309 5.04 -40.36 -10.19
N GLU A 310 4.34 -41.23 -10.94
CA GLU A 310 3.81 -40.90 -12.29
C GLU A 310 4.87 -40.34 -13.26
N GLY A 311 6.13 -40.80 -13.11
CA GLY A 311 7.25 -40.33 -13.92
C GLY A 311 7.82 -38.97 -13.50
N ILE A 312 7.30 -38.37 -12.42
CA ILE A 312 7.76 -37.08 -11.88
C ILE A 312 8.50 -37.32 -10.55
N ASN A 313 9.66 -36.69 -10.41
CA ASN A 313 10.38 -36.63 -9.13
C ASN A 313 10.75 -35.17 -8.84
N PRO A 314 9.95 -34.44 -8.04
CA PRO A 314 10.22 -33.03 -7.77
C PRO A 314 11.47 -32.89 -6.90
N GLU A 315 12.38 -32.01 -7.32
CA GLU A 315 13.51 -31.59 -6.49
C GLU A 315 13.00 -30.65 -5.38
N ILE A 316 13.27 -31.00 -4.12
CA ILE A 316 12.90 -30.17 -2.97
C ILE A 316 14.16 -29.56 -2.40
N ILE A 317 14.18 -28.23 -2.31
CA ILE A 317 15.22 -27.48 -1.61
C ILE A 317 14.64 -26.99 -0.30
N PHE A 318 15.04 -27.60 0.80
CA PHE A 318 14.62 -27.19 2.14
C PHE A 318 15.61 -26.19 2.74
N HIS A 319 15.09 -25.03 3.17
CA HIS A 319 15.88 -24.00 3.83
C HIS A 319 15.47 -23.88 5.30
N ARG A 320 16.41 -24.16 6.22
CA ARG A 320 16.15 -24.02 7.66
C ARG A 320 16.44 -22.59 8.11
N ALA A 321 15.39 -21.79 8.23
CA ALA A 321 15.46 -20.44 8.78
C ALA A 321 14.62 -20.30 10.07
N SER A 322 14.97 -19.33 10.92
CA SER A 322 14.12 -18.90 12.03
C SER A 322 13.04 -17.97 11.46
N SER A 323 11.85 -18.51 11.22
CA SER A 323 10.75 -17.81 10.53
C SER A 323 9.55 -17.54 11.44
N ASN A 324 9.74 -17.44 12.76
CA ASN A 324 8.68 -17.15 13.74
C ASN A 324 7.45 -18.08 13.65
N GLY A 325 7.64 -19.35 13.27
CA GLY A 325 6.55 -20.33 13.13
C GLY A 325 5.81 -20.30 11.79
N ILE A 326 6.29 -19.49 10.84
CA ILE A 326 5.76 -19.37 9.48
C ILE A 326 6.54 -20.29 8.54
N GLY A 327 5.84 -21.11 7.76
CA GLY A 327 6.41 -21.84 6.63
C GLY A 327 6.22 -21.05 5.34
N TYR A 328 7.24 -21.10 4.50
CA TYR A 328 7.21 -20.58 3.13
C TYR A 328 7.36 -21.74 2.17
N MET A 329 6.58 -21.71 1.10
CA MET A 329 6.62 -22.71 0.05
C MET A 329 6.60 -22.01 -1.30
N ASP A 330 7.60 -22.31 -2.13
CA ASP A 330 7.66 -21.88 -3.52
C ASP A 330 7.64 -23.13 -4.40
N ILE A 331 6.63 -23.23 -5.27
CA ILE A 331 6.51 -24.29 -6.27
C ILE A 331 6.84 -23.69 -7.63
N PHE A 332 7.77 -24.30 -8.36
CA PHE A 332 8.22 -23.82 -9.66
C PHE A 332 7.89 -24.82 -10.76
N TRP A 333 7.35 -24.34 -11.88
CA TRP A 333 7.16 -25.07 -13.12
C TRP A 333 8.04 -24.44 -14.20
N ASP A 334 8.94 -25.22 -14.80
CA ASP A 334 9.73 -24.77 -15.94
C ASP A 334 8.79 -24.58 -17.15
N ILE A 335 8.69 -23.34 -17.61
CA ILE A 335 7.85 -22.94 -18.75
C ILE A 335 8.70 -22.46 -19.94
N HIS A 336 9.98 -22.81 -19.98
CA HIS A 336 10.88 -22.42 -21.07
C HIS A 336 10.36 -22.87 -22.46
N ASN A 337 9.60 -23.95 -22.52
CA ASN A 337 9.05 -24.50 -23.76
C ASN A 337 7.65 -23.96 -24.13
N VAL A 338 7.10 -22.99 -23.39
CA VAL A 338 5.83 -22.35 -23.77
C VAL A 338 6.03 -21.53 -25.05
N PRO A 339 5.16 -21.67 -26.07
CA PRO A 339 5.28 -20.90 -27.31
C PRO A 339 5.30 -19.39 -27.08
N MET A 340 6.07 -18.66 -27.90
CA MET A 340 6.21 -17.20 -27.77
C MET A 340 4.88 -16.46 -27.87
N GLU A 341 3.95 -16.92 -28.72
CA GLU A 341 2.60 -16.35 -28.82
C GLU A 341 1.77 -16.51 -27.54
N GLU A 342 2.08 -17.47 -26.67
CA GLU A 342 1.35 -17.74 -25.43
C GLU A 342 1.88 -16.95 -24.23
N ILE A 343 3.11 -16.42 -24.32
CA ILE A 343 3.77 -15.67 -23.22
C ILE A 343 2.92 -14.50 -22.70
N PRO A 344 2.27 -13.66 -23.53
CA PRO A 344 1.40 -12.59 -23.03
C PRO A 344 0.25 -13.11 -22.14
N TYR A 345 -0.25 -14.32 -22.42
CA TYR A 345 -1.34 -14.93 -21.67
C TYR A 345 -0.90 -15.48 -20.32
N ILE A 346 0.40 -15.75 -20.11
CA ILE A 346 0.93 -16.09 -18.78
C ILE A 346 0.76 -14.89 -17.82
N GLY A 347 0.95 -13.68 -18.34
CA GLY A 347 0.70 -12.44 -17.59
C GLY A 347 -0.76 -12.29 -17.16
N LEU A 348 -1.69 -12.67 -18.05
CA LEU A 348 -3.12 -12.71 -17.72
C LEU A 348 -3.44 -13.84 -16.74
N LEU A 349 -2.89 -15.04 -16.98
CA LEU A 349 -3.10 -16.23 -16.16
C LEU A 349 -2.77 -15.97 -14.68
N LYS A 350 -1.59 -15.39 -14.39
CA LYS A 350 -1.22 -15.07 -13.01
C LYS A 350 -2.14 -14.04 -12.35
N ALA A 351 -2.79 -13.17 -13.12
CA ALA A 351 -3.69 -12.15 -12.61
C ALA A 351 -5.09 -12.72 -12.30
N VAL A 352 -5.55 -13.69 -13.11
CA VAL A 352 -6.89 -14.29 -12.94
C VAL A 352 -6.92 -15.49 -12.00
N LEU A 353 -5.80 -16.19 -11.82
CA LEU A 353 -5.69 -17.29 -10.86
C LEU A 353 -5.98 -16.77 -9.44
N ALA A 354 -6.83 -17.49 -8.71
CA ALA A 354 -7.45 -17.11 -7.43
C ALA A 354 -8.45 -15.92 -7.47
N ASN A 355 -8.78 -15.40 -8.65
CA ASN A 355 -9.79 -14.35 -8.86
C ASN A 355 -10.97 -14.81 -9.73
N VAL A 356 -11.18 -16.12 -9.84
CA VAL A 356 -12.30 -16.75 -10.55
C VAL A 356 -12.92 -17.84 -9.68
N ASN A 357 -14.20 -18.16 -9.93
CA ASN A 357 -14.86 -19.27 -9.24
C ASN A 357 -14.16 -20.59 -9.58
N THR A 358 -13.99 -21.43 -8.57
CA THR A 358 -13.56 -22.82 -8.73
C THR A 358 -14.78 -23.74 -8.70
N ALA A 359 -14.56 -25.05 -8.82
CA ALA A 359 -15.63 -26.02 -8.62
C ALA A 359 -16.15 -26.06 -7.17
N SER A 360 -15.34 -25.61 -6.21
CA SER A 360 -15.62 -25.71 -4.77
C SER A 360 -16.06 -24.39 -4.14
N HIS A 361 -15.54 -23.27 -4.63
CA HIS A 361 -15.72 -21.95 -4.02
C HIS A 361 -16.04 -20.87 -5.05
N THR A 362 -16.81 -19.88 -4.63
CA THR A 362 -16.80 -18.59 -5.32
C THR A 362 -15.43 -17.94 -5.13
N TYR A 363 -15.02 -17.04 -6.03
CA TYR A 363 -13.74 -16.34 -5.87
C TYR A 363 -13.67 -15.56 -4.54
N MET A 364 -14.79 -15.02 -4.06
CA MET A 364 -14.88 -14.34 -2.77
C MET A 364 -14.63 -15.31 -1.60
N ASP A 365 -15.33 -16.45 -1.61
CA ASP A 365 -15.19 -17.47 -0.57
C ASP A 365 -13.76 -18.00 -0.50
N LEU A 366 -13.15 -18.26 -1.66
CA LEU A 366 -11.78 -18.75 -1.74
C LEU A 366 -10.78 -17.74 -1.18
N ASN A 367 -10.91 -16.45 -1.52
CA ASN A 367 -10.05 -15.40 -0.96
C ASN A 367 -10.20 -15.31 0.56
N ASN A 368 -11.43 -15.41 1.07
CA ASN A 368 -11.68 -15.44 2.51
C ASN A 368 -11.05 -16.67 3.18
N GLU A 369 -11.17 -17.85 2.59
CA GLU A 369 -10.54 -19.08 3.08
C GLU A 369 -9.00 -18.99 3.10
N ILE A 370 -8.40 -18.45 2.03
CA ILE A 370 -6.95 -18.24 1.94
C ILE A 370 -6.49 -17.26 3.04
N ASN A 371 -7.16 -16.11 3.21
CA ASN A 371 -6.77 -15.11 4.20
C ASN A 371 -7.06 -15.54 5.65
N MET A 372 -8.07 -16.38 5.86
CA MET A 372 -8.41 -16.90 7.19
C MET A 372 -7.38 -17.92 7.70
N ASN A 373 -6.81 -18.73 6.79
CA ASN A 373 -5.99 -19.89 7.15
C ASN A 373 -4.49 -19.73 6.79
N THR A 374 -4.14 -18.75 5.95
CA THR A 374 -2.77 -18.56 5.43
C THR A 374 -2.37 -17.09 5.49
N GLY A 375 -1.11 -16.78 5.21
CA GLY A 375 -0.63 -15.42 4.99
C GLY A 375 -0.71 -14.97 3.54
N GLY A 376 -1.34 -15.76 2.66
CA GLY A 376 -1.53 -15.46 1.24
C GLY A 376 -0.83 -16.43 0.30
N ILE A 377 -1.36 -16.48 -0.92
CA ILE A 377 -0.87 -17.26 -2.06
C ILE A 377 -0.70 -16.32 -3.24
N ALA A 378 0.45 -16.35 -3.89
CA ALA A 378 0.79 -15.47 -5.01
C ALA A 378 1.34 -16.25 -6.21
N PHE A 379 0.82 -15.95 -7.39
CA PHE A 379 1.24 -16.51 -8.67
C PHE A 379 2.21 -15.56 -9.36
N ASN A 380 3.37 -16.06 -9.76
CA ASN A 380 4.46 -15.25 -10.29
C ASN A 380 5.09 -15.88 -11.53
N THR A 381 5.82 -15.07 -12.27
CA THR A 381 6.70 -15.52 -13.35
C THR A 381 8.11 -15.03 -13.03
N SER A 382 9.09 -15.92 -13.10
CA SER A 382 10.48 -15.62 -12.77
C SER A 382 11.39 -16.02 -13.92
N VAL A 383 12.34 -15.14 -14.24
CA VAL A 383 13.38 -15.40 -15.23
C VAL A 383 14.71 -15.46 -14.50
N PHE A 384 15.45 -16.54 -14.70
CA PHE A 384 16.78 -16.71 -14.12
C PHE A 384 17.80 -16.86 -15.26
N GLU A 385 18.80 -16.00 -15.27
CA GLU A 385 19.95 -16.11 -16.17
C GLU A 385 20.87 -17.24 -15.70
N ASP A 386 21.46 -17.98 -16.65
CA ASP A 386 22.52 -18.92 -16.33
C ASP A 386 23.86 -18.18 -16.18
N LEU A 387 24.19 -17.86 -14.93
CA LEU A 387 25.45 -17.18 -14.57
C LEU A 387 26.72 -17.97 -14.88
N LYS A 388 26.61 -19.27 -15.25
CA LYS A 388 27.74 -20.09 -15.69
C LYS A 388 27.86 -20.15 -17.21
N SER A 389 26.86 -19.68 -17.95
CA SER A 389 26.91 -19.64 -19.40
C SER A 389 27.81 -18.50 -19.89
N VAL A 390 28.58 -18.79 -20.94
CA VAL A 390 29.42 -17.78 -21.63
C VAL A 390 28.54 -16.87 -22.51
N ASN A 391 27.33 -17.32 -22.85
CA ASN A 391 26.34 -16.55 -23.58
C ASN A 391 25.37 -15.89 -22.59
N ALA A 392 25.39 -14.56 -22.51
CA ALA A 392 24.47 -13.76 -21.68
C ALA A 392 22.98 -13.85 -22.10
N SER A 393 22.63 -14.79 -22.97
CA SER A 393 21.29 -15.01 -23.53
C SER A 393 20.67 -16.35 -23.10
N GLU A 394 21.36 -17.15 -22.29
CA GLU A 394 20.79 -18.40 -21.75
C GLU A 394 20.05 -18.11 -20.44
N TYR A 395 18.74 -18.38 -20.45
CA TYR A 395 17.85 -18.15 -19.31
C TYR A 395 16.85 -19.28 -19.16
N ARG A 396 16.34 -19.44 -17.94
CA ARG A 396 15.16 -20.27 -17.66
C ARG A 396 14.01 -19.40 -17.20
N VAL A 397 12.81 -19.80 -17.61
CA VAL A 397 11.57 -19.13 -17.22
C VAL A 397 10.76 -20.11 -16.40
N PHE A 398 10.31 -19.65 -15.24
CA PHE A 398 9.44 -20.43 -14.38
C PHE A 398 8.13 -19.70 -14.14
N PHE A 399 7.05 -20.45 -14.20
CA PHE A 399 5.82 -20.08 -13.51
C PHE A 399 5.98 -20.56 -12.07
N SER A 400 5.56 -19.76 -11.09
CA SER A 400 5.72 -20.13 -9.69
C SER A 400 4.52 -19.74 -8.85
N VAL A 401 4.29 -20.53 -7.81
CA VAL A 401 3.32 -20.24 -6.77
C VAL A 401 4.05 -20.16 -5.45
N ARG A 402 3.91 -19.01 -4.79
CA ARG A 402 4.40 -18.76 -3.44
C ARG A 402 3.24 -18.81 -2.46
N GLY A 403 3.34 -19.67 -1.46
CA GLY A 403 2.42 -19.71 -0.33
C GLY A 403 3.16 -19.46 0.98
N LYS A 404 2.52 -18.78 1.91
CA LYS A 404 3.00 -18.65 3.30
C LYS A 404 1.89 -18.93 4.28
N ALA A 405 2.18 -19.67 5.34
CA ALA A 405 1.21 -19.99 6.38
C ALA A 405 1.92 -20.37 7.68
N LEU A 406 1.19 -20.37 8.80
CA LEU A 406 1.70 -21.00 10.02
C LEU A 406 1.99 -22.48 9.75
N TYR A 407 2.99 -23.08 10.39
CA TYR A 407 3.41 -24.46 10.07
C TYR A 407 2.27 -25.49 10.07
N GLY A 408 1.30 -25.36 10.98
CA GLY A 408 0.13 -26.25 11.03
C GLY A 408 -0.85 -26.10 9.86
N MET A 409 -0.77 -25.01 9.10
CA MET A 409 -1.67 -24.67 8.00
C MET A 409 -1.01 -24.79 6.61
N ILE A 410 0.24 -25.28 6.52
CA ILE A 410 0.93 -25.45 5.24
C ILE A 410 0.19 -26.47 4.33
N GLY A 411 -0.35 -27.53 4.92
CA GLY A 411 -1.19 -28.48 4.18
C GLY A 411 -2.42 -27.80 3.55
N THR A 412 -3.13 -26.99 4.34
CA THR A 412 -4.27 -26.20 3.87
C THR A 412 -3.89 -25.24 2.73
N ALA A 413 -2.73 -24.58 2.84
CA ALA A 413 -2.23 -23.72 1.76
C ALA A 413 -1.98 -24.50 0.46
N ILE A 414 -1.44 -25.73 0.55
CA ILE A 414 -1.28 -26.63 -0.61
C ILE A 414 -2.64 -27.01 -1.21
N ASP A 415 -3.63 -27.29 -0.37
CA ASP A 415 -4.99 -27.65 -0.84
C ASP A 415 -5.65 -26.50 -1.61
N TYR A 416 -5.54 -25.25 -1.13
CA TYR A 416 -6.03 -24.08 -1.88
C TYR A 416 -5.24 -23.85 -3.18
N ILE A 417 -3.91 -24.03 -3.16
CA ILE A 417 -3.11 -23.94 -4.38
C ILE A 417 -3.61 -24.97 -5.40
N ARG A 418 -3.85 -26.22 -4.97
CA ARG A 418 -4.39 -27.27 -5.82
C ARG A 418 -5.74 -26.85 -6.40
N GLU A 419 -6.67 -26.39 -5.57
CA GLU A 419 -7.99 -25.96 -6.03
C GLU A 419 -7.93 -24.83 -7.08
N VAL A 420 -6.98 -23.89 -6.95
CA VAL A 420 -6.84 -22.80 -7.92
C VAL A 420 -6.28 -23.29 -9.27
N ILE A 421 -5.40 -24.28 -9.27
CA ILE A 421 -4.70 -24.73 -10.48
C ILE A 421 -5.34 -25.93 -11.18
N THR A 422 -6.38 -26.54 -10.59
CA THR A 422 -7.13 -27.69 -11.14
C THR A 422 -8.60 -27.36 -11.31
#